data_AF-A0A1V4Y560-F1
#
_entry.id   AF-A0A1V4Y560-F1
#
_cell.length_a   1.000
_cell.length_b   1.000
_cell.length_c   1.000
_cell.angle_alpha   90.00
_cell.angle_beta   90.00
_cell.angle_gamma   90.00
#
_symmetry.space_group_name_H-M   'P 1'
#
loop_
_entity.id
_entity.type
_entity.pdbx_description
1 polymer ?
#
loop_
_entity_poly.entity_id
_entity_poly.type
_entity_poly.pdbx_seq_one_letter_code
_entity_poly.pdbx_strand_id
1 'polypeptide(L)'
;MDQLLLKSERKFTDDEMEKTRIESEFFAMNDDEKLQFLTENMPQQFDLFSVYLMELQDRREFELMKSLAKRVSKKFGDDPELYLHVAIFFSAVDLNTAKSYLAKALSRVEKLEGAQAQEKRRLEIKIKKLIKDCDRNNR
;
A
#
# COMPACT_ATOMS: atom_id res chain seq x y z
N MET A 1 -29.08 -28.56 30.85
CA MET A 1 -27.84 -27.75 30.85
C MET A 1 -26.77 -28.67 30.33
N ASP A 2 -26.49 -28.65 29.02
CA ASP A 2 -25.27 -29.20 28.41
C ASP A 2 -25.26 -28.83 26.91
N GLN A 3 -25.29 -27.52 26.66
CA GLN A 3 -25.10 -26.93 25.32
C GLN A 3 -23.88 -25.98 25.30
N LEU A 4 -22.97 -26.13 26.26
CA LEU A 4 -21.83 -25.25 26.41
C LEU A 4 -20.60 -26.11 26.68
N LEU A 5 -19.93 -26.52 25.60
CA LEU A 5 -18.48 -26.76 25.51
C LEU A 5 -18.13 -27.55 24.22
N LEU A 6 -18.66 -27.14 23.07
CA LEU A 6 -17.92 -27.32 21.82
C LEU A 6 -17.14 -26.02 21.59
N LYS A 7 -16.09 -25.79 22.39
CA LYS A 7 -15.05 -24.85 22.01
C LYS A 7 -14.31 -25.52 20.85
N SER A 8 -14.67 -25.17 19.63
CA SER A 8 -13.91 -25.55 18.44
C SER A 8 -12.49 -24.99 18.59
N GLU A 9 -11.53 -25.85 18.89
CA GLU A 9 -10.11 -25.54 18.78
C GLU A 9 -9.82 -25.31 17.30
N ARG A 10 -9.88 -24.05 16.86
CA ARG A 10 -9.49 -23.67 15.50
C ARG A 10 -7.98 -23.89 15.40
N LYS A 11 -7.56 -24.98 14.77
CA LYS A 11 -6.16 -25.22 14.44
C LYS A 11 -5.80 -24.30 13.28
N PHE A 12 -4.89 -23.36 13.52
CA PHE A 12 -4.33 -22.51 12.48
C PHE A 12 -3.40 -23.33 11.58
N THR A 13 -3.30 -22.95 10.32
CA THR A 13 -2.26 -23.49 9.44
C THR A 13 -0.89 -22.91 9.80
N ASP A 14 0.19 -23.60 9.42
CA ASP A 14 1.55 -23.10 9.63
C ASP A 14 1.75 -21.72 8.96
N ASP A 15 1.12 -21.50 7.80
CA ASP A 15 1.14 -20.21 7.09
C ASP A 15 0.43 -19.09 7.87
N GLU A 16 -0.72 -19.38 8.51
CA GLU A 16 -1.45 -18.42 9.33
C GLU A 16 -0.69 -18.07 10.60
N MET A 17 -0.05 -19.07 11.22
CA MET A 17 0.82 -18.86 12.38
C MET A 17 2.03 -17.99 12.03
N GLU A 18 2.67 -18.26 10.89
CA GLU A 18 3.82 -17.49 10.42
C GLU A 18 3.41 -16.06 10.06
N LYS A 19 2.28 -15.86 9.38
CA LYS A 19 1.74 -14.51 9.13
C LYS A 19 1.51 -13.75 10.43
N THR A 20 0.86 -14.38 11.41
CA THR A 20 0.60 -13.77 12.72
C THR A 20 1.90 -13.42 13.46
N ARG A 21 2.93 -14.28 13.36
CA ARG A 21 4.25 -14.02 13.94
C ARG A 21 4.90 -12.80 13.31
N ILE A 22 4.94 -12.75 11.98
CA ILE A 22 5.51 -11.62 11.22
C ILE A 22 4.79 -10.32 11.57
N GLU A 23 3.45 -10.32 11.60
CA GLU A 23 2.66 -9.15 11.97
C GLU A 23 2.98 -8.69 13.40
N SER A 24 3.03 -9.62 14.36
CA SER A 24 3.34 -9.31 15.76
C SER A 24 4.74 -8.71 15.93
N GLU A 25 5.74 -9.28 15.24
CA GLU A 25 7.10 -8.75 15.24
C GLU A 25 7.16 -7.36 14.60
N PHE A 26 6.47 -7.17 13.48
CA PHE A 26 6.40 -5.88 12.80
C PHE A 26 5.77 -4.78 13.68
N PHE A 27 4.72 -5.09 14.43
CA PHE A 27 4.09 -4.12 15.33
C PHE A 27 4.94 -3.79 16.56
N ALA A 28 5.89 -4.65 16.93
CA ALA A 28 6.84 -4.40 18.02
C ALA A 28 8.06 -3.55 17.58
N MET A 29 8.30 -3.42 16.27
CA MET A 29 9.40 -2.63 15.71
C MET A 29 9.18 -1.12 15.87
N ASN A 30 10.27 -0.38 15.99
CA ASN A 30 10.25 1.08 15.88
C ASN A 30 10.11 1.56 14.42
N ASP A 31 9.89 2.86 14.21
CA ASP A 31 9.60 3.40 12.89
C ASP A 31 10.73 3.16 11.87
N ASP A 32 12.00 3.25 12.28
CA ASP A 32 13.16 3.00 11.41
C ASP A 32 13.27 1.53 11.01
N GLU A 33 13.02 0.62 11.96
CA GLU A 33 12.96 -0.82 11.72
C GLU A 33 11.81 -1.18 10.76
N LYS A 34 10.61 -0.61 10.97
CA LYS A 34 9.45 -0.80 10.07
C LYS A 34 9.77 -0.32 8.65
N LEU A 35 10.41 0.85 8.51
CA LEU A 35 10.84 1.38 7.22
C LEU A 35 11.80 0.42 6.50
N GLN A 36 12.78 -0.11 7.21
CA GLN A 36 13.75 -1.05 6.66
C GLN A 36 13.06 -2.36 6.25
N PHE A 37 12.27 -2.94 7.16
CA PHE A 37 11.55 -4.19 6.95
C PHE A 37 10.67 -4.13 5.69
N LEU A 38 9.85 -3.09 5.53
CA LEU A 38 8.98 -2.96 4.36
C LEU A 38 9.76 -2.69 3.07
N THR A 39 10.88 -1.96 3.16
CA THR A 39 11.76 -1.78 1.99
C THR A 39 12.43 -3.11 1.60
N GLU A 40 12.60 -4.05 2.52
CA GLU A 40 13.22 -5.34 2.23
C GLU A 40 12.25 -6.39 1.70
N ASN A 41 11.01 -6.38 2.21
CA ASN A 41 10.06 -7.49 2.06
C ASN A 41 8.84 -7.16 1.19
N MET A 42 8.83 -6.01 0.52
CA MET A 42 7.84 -5.76 -0.54
C MET A 42 8.18 -6.58 -1.80
N PRO A 43 7.18 -6.98 -2.59
CA PRO A 43 5.73 -6.78 -2.41
C PRO A 43 5.06 -7.79 -1.47
N GLN A 44 5.77 -8.77 -0.90
CA GLN A 44 5.17 -9.84 -0.09
C GLN A 44 4.45 -9.30 1.15
N GLN A 45 4.92 -8.18 1.70
CA GLN A 45 4.35 -7.52 2.88
C GLN A 45 3.50 -6.29 2.53
N PHE A 46 2.77 -6.34 1.40
CA PHE A 46 1.93 -5.23 0.96
C PHE A 46 0.86 -4.82 1.99
N ASP A 47 0.22 -5.80 2.63
CA ASP A 47 -0.79 -5.53 3.68
C ASP A 47 -0.19 -4.70 4.83
N LEU A 48 1.00 -5.07 5.31
CA LEU A 48 1.70 -4.34 6.37
C LEU A 48 2.13 -2.94 5.91
N PHE A 49 2.52 -2.79 4.66
CA PHE A 49 2.80 -1.48 4.07
C PHE A 49 1.57 -0.57 4.08
N SER A 50 0.40 -1.08 3.68
CA SER A 50 -0.86 -0.34 3.73
C SER A 50 -1.26 0.03 5.15
N VAL A 51 -1.16 -0.90 6.09
CA VAL A 51 -1.47 -0.66 7.51
C VAL A 51 -0.55 0.40 8.10
N TYR A 52 0.75 0.35 7.81
CA TYR A 52 1.68 1.32 8.35
C TYR A 52 1.51 2.71 7.73
N LEU A 53 1.17 2.83 6.45
CA LEU A 53 0.79 4.12 5.86
C LEU A 53 -0.43 4.74 6.55
N MET A 54 -1.42 3.93 6.92
CA MET A 54 -2.60 4.38 7.68
C MET A 54 -2.21 4.84 9.09
N GLU A 55 -1.39 4.05 9.80
CA GLU A 55 -0.87 4.42 11.13
C GLU A 55 -0.13 5.76 11.11
N LEU A 56 0.77 5.95 10.13
CA LEU A 56 1.51 7.20 9.98
C LEU A 56 0.59 8.38 9.61
N GLN A 57 -0.44 8.14 8.80
CA GLN A 57 -1.43 9.17 8.46
C GLN A 57 -2.21 9.62 9.70
N ASP A 58 -2.65 8.68 10.53
CA ASP A 58 -3.39 8.96 11.78
C ASP A 58 -2.51 9.73 12.78
N ARG A 59 -1.22 9.37 12.86
CA ARG A 59 -0.20 10.08 13.65
C ARG A 59 0.23 11.42 13.03
N ARG A 60 -0.21 11.74 11.80
CA ARG A 60 0.20 12.90 10.99
C ARG A 60 1.71 12.95 10.69
N GLU A 61 2.35 11.79 10.64
CA GLU A 61 3.78 11.61 10.37
C GLU A 61 4.06 11.62 8.86
N PHE A 62 3.72 12.72 8.18
CA PHE A 62 3.70 12.78 6.71
C PHE A 62 5.08 12.67 6.07
N GLU A 63 6.14 13.11 6.75
CA GLU A 63 7.51 12.97 6.25
C GLU A 63 7.98 11.50 6.29
N LEU A 64 7.57 10.74 7.31
CA LEU A 64 7.79 9.29 7.35
C LEU A 64 6.99 8.58 6.25
N MET A 65 5.74 8.96 6.01
CA MET A 65 4.97 8.43 4.88
C MET A 65 5.68 8.66 3.55
N LYS A 66 6.20 9.88 3.31
CA LYS A 66 6.94 10.21 2.09
C LYS A 66 8.23 9.39 1.99
N SER A 67 8.96 9.25 3.09
CA SER A 67 10.18 8.43 3.17
C SER A 67 9.89 6.97 2.80
N LEU A 68 8.88 6.36 3.42
CA LEU A 68 8.45 4.99 3.15
C LEU A 68 8.06 4.80 1.68
N ALA A 69 7.14 5.63 1.20
CA ALA A 69 6.66 5.59 -0.18
C ALA A 69 7.82 5.70 -1.18
N LYS A 70 8.77 6.61 -0.94
CA LYS A 70 9.96 6.80 -1.79
C LYS A 70 10.88 5.57 -1.77
N ARG A 71 11.15 4.98 -0.60
CA ARG A 71 12.04 3.82 -0.46
C ARG A 71 11.47 2.59 -1.17
N VAL A 72 10.20 2.25 -0.89
CA VAL A 72 9.52 1.11 -1.51
C VAL A 72 9.39 1.32 -3.02
N SER A 73 8.97 2.51 -3.45
CA SER A 73 8.88 2.86 -4.86
C SER A 73 10.21 2.86 -5.60
N LYS A 74 11.33 3.14 -4.92
CA LYS A 74 12.65 3.10 -5.55
C LYS A 74 13.07 1.65 -5.82
N LYS A 75 12.72 0.73 -4.91
CA LYS A 75 13.15 -0.66 -4.99
C LYS A 75 12.21 -1.56 -5.81
N PHE A 76 10.92 -1.25 -5.82
CA PHE A 76 9.88 -2.07 -6.47
C PHE A 76 9.01 -1.30 -7.48
N GLY A 77 9.45 -0.09 -7.89
CA GLY A 77 8.67 0.90 -8.64
C GLY A 77 8.35 0.63 -10.11
N ASP A 78 8.17 -0.63 -10.49
CA ASP A 78 7.65 -0.98 -11.81
C ASP A 78 6.17 -1.36 -11.78
N ASP A 79 5.59 -1.51 -10.58
CA ASP A 79 4.18 -1.84 -10.40
C ASP A 79 3.28 -0.57 -10.35
N PRO A 80 2.37 -0.35 -11.32
CA PRO A 80 1.41 0.74 -11.27
C PRO A 80 0.41 0.65 -10.11
N GLU A 81 0.13 -0.54 -9.57
CA GLU A 81 -0.78 -0.71 -8.44
C GLU A 81 -0.18 -0.13 -7.14
N LEU A 82 1.10 -0.36 -6.90
CA LEU A 82 1.84 0.27 -5.80
C LEU A 82 1.75 1.81 -5.88
N TYR A 83 1.97 2.37 -7.07
CA TYR A 83 1.88 3.82 -7.25
C TYR A 83 0.47 4.37 -7.06
N LEU A 84 -0.55 3.65 -7.54
CA LEU A 84 -1.95 3.99 -7.30
C LEU A 84 -2.29 3.98 -5.81
N HIS A 85 -1.83 2.96 -5.10
CA HIS A 85 -2.08 2.79 -3.67
C HIS A 85 -1.49 3.95 -2.87
N VAL A 86 -0.21 4.27 -3.11
CA VAL A 86 0.47 5.42 -2.49
C VAL A 86 -0.27 6.73 -2.80
N ALA A 87 -0.69 6.94 -4.05
CA ALA A 87 -1.39 8.16 -4.44
C ALA A 87 -2.71 8.36 -3.68
N ILE A 88 -3.44 7.27 -3.38
CA ILE A 88 -4.69 7.34 -2.61
C ILE A 88 -4.43 7.88 -1.19
N PHE A 89 -3.41 7.36 -0.49
CA PHE A 89 -3.05 7.86 0.83
C PHE A 89 -2.67 9.35 0.82
N PHE A 90 -1.89 9.78 -0.17
CA PHE A 90 -1.51 11.19 -0.29
C PHE A 90 -2.65 12.10 -0.77
N SER A 91 -3.73 11.58 -1.34
CA SER A 91 -4.84 12.41 -1.84
C SER A 91 -5.54 13.22 -0.74
N ALA A 92 -5.48 12.75 0.51
CA ALA A 92 -6.01 13.45 1.69
C ALA A 92 -4.97 14.32 2.42
N VAL A 93 -3.70 14.24 2.02
CA VAL A 93 -2.56 14.83 2.75
C VAL A 93 -1.84 15.88 1.93
N ASP A 94 -1.42 15.52 0.72
CA ASP A 94 -0.65 16.36 -0.20
C ASP A 94 -0.99 15.98 -1.64
N LEU A 95 -1.83 16.81 -2.26
CA LEU A 95 -2.29 16.63 -3.64
C LEU A 95 -1.16 16.65 -4.66
N ASN A 96 -0.04 17.34 -4.40
CA ASN A 96 1.10 17.35 -5.31
C ASN A 96 1.83 16.00 -5.27
N THR A 97 2.05 15.47 -4.07
CA THR A 97 2.62 14.12 -3.91
C THR A 97 1.69 13.06 -4.53
N ALA A 98 0.39 13.15 -4.29
CA ALA A 98 -0.60 12.25 -4.90
C ALA A 98 -0.52 12.28 -6.43
N LYS A 99 -0.54 13.47 -7.05
CA LYS A 99 -0.40 13.65 -8.50
C LYS A 99 0.91 13.07 -9.04
N SER A 100 2.03 13.26 -8.33
CA SER A 100 3.32 12.70 -8.74
C SER A 100 3.25 11.17 -8.85
N TYR A 101 2.65 10.51 -7.87
CA TYR A 101 2.48 9.04 -7.91
C TYR A 101 1.46 8.59 -8.95
N LEU A 102 0.35 9.32 -9.16
CA LEU A 102 -0.59 9.03 -10.25
C LEU A 102 0.07 9.13 -11.63
N ALA A 103 0.94 10.13 -11.85
CA ALA A 103 1.69 10.27 -13.09
C ALA A 103 2.67 9.09 -13.30
N LYS A 104 3.34 8.65 -12.24
CA LYS A 104 4.18 7.44 -12.28
C LYS A 104 3.35 6.21 -12.63
N ALA A 105 2.22 5.99 -11.96
CA ALA A 105 1.31 4.89 -12.27
C ALA A 105 0.92 4.90 -13.75
N LEU A 106 0.49 6.06 -14.27
CA LEU A 106 0.08 6.22 -15.66
C LEU A 106 1.19 5.82 -16.65
N SER A 107 2.42 6.26 -16.38
CA SER A 107 3.59 5.93 -17.22
C SER A 107 3.96 4.44 -17.25
N ARG A 108 3.48 3.67 -16.26
CA ARG A 108 3.71 2.22 -16.16
C ARG A 108 2.58 1.39 -16.76
N VAL A 109 1.34 1.89 -16.78
CA VAL A 109 0.19 1.16 -17.34
C VAL A 109 0.43 0.73 -18.79
N GLU A 110 1.00 1.62 -19.61
CA GLU A 110 1.32 1.31 -21.02
C GLU A 110 2.29 0.12 -21.14
N LYS A 111 3.23 0.02 -20.18
CA LYS A 111 4.32 -0.96 -20.13
C LYS A 111 3.95 -2.27 -19.42
N LEU A 112 2.73 -2.42 -18.91
CA LEU A 112 2.28 -3.65 -18.25
C LEU A 112 2.31 -4.82 -19.25
N GLU A 113 3.22 -5.77 -19.05
CA GLU A 113 3.25 -6.99 -19.83
C GLU A 113 2.14 -7.95 -19.35
N GLY A 114 1.58 -8.77 -20.25
CA GLY A 114 0.52 -9.72 -19.93
C GLY A 114 -0.90 -9.15 -19.76
N ALA A 115 -1.04 -7.84 -19.53
CA ALA A 115 -2.35 -7.19 -19.46
C ALA A 115 -2.97 -6.94 -20.85
N GLN A 116 -4.28 -7.20 -20.99
CA GLN A 116 -5.02 -6.92 -22.21
C GLN A 116 -5.14 -5.41 -22.45
N ALA A 117 -5.21 -5.00 -23.71
CA ALA A 117 -5.35 -3.58 -24.08
C ALA A 117 -6.56 -2.90 -23.41
N GLN A 118 -7.65 -3.64 -23.21
CA GLN A 118 -8.84 -3.14 -22.53
C GLN A 118 -8.59 -2.87 -21.03
N GLU A 119 -7.83 -3.72 -20.35
CA GLU A 119 -7.48 -3.57 -18.93
C GLU A 119 -6.58 -2.34 -18.73
N LYS A 120 -5.55 -2.21 -19.58
CA LYS A 120 -4.69 -1.02 -19.61
C LYS A 120 -5.52 0.25 -19.78
N ARG A 121 -6.41 0.28 -20.78
CA ARG A 121 -7.26 1.45 -21.05
C ARG A 121 -8.19 1.79 -19.88
N ARG A 122 -8.77 0.79 -19.21
CA ARG A 122 -9.59 1.00 -18.00
C ARG A 122 -8.78 1.64 -16.88
N LEU A 123 -7.56 1.14 -16.66
CA LEU A 123 -6.67 1.66 -15.63
C LEU A 123 -6.21 3.09 -15.94
N GLU A 124 -5.85 3.39 -17.18
CA GLU A 124 -5.52 4.75 -17.63
C GLU A 124 -6.67 5.74 -17.39
N ILE A 125 -7.90 5.36 -17.75
CA ILE A 125 -9.08 6.22 -17.54
C ILE A 125 -9.27 6.51 -16.05
N LYS A 126 -9.13 5.48 -15.20
CA LYS A 126 -9.22 5.62 -13.74
C LYS A 126 -8.16 6.59 -13.22
N ILE A 127 -6.89 6.40 -13.59
CA ILE A 127 -5.79 7.28 -13.16
C ILE A 127 -6.01 8.72 -13.64
N LYS A 128 -6.36 8.91 -14.92
CA LYS A 128 -6.64 10.25 -15.49
C LYS A 128 -7.79 10.95 -14.77
N LYS A 129 -8.80 10.21 -14.29
CA LYS A 129 -9.88 10.77 -13.47
C LYS A 129 -9.35 11.25 -12.11
N LEU A 130 -8.57 10.43 -11.42
CA LEU A 130 -7.99 10.78 -10.11
C LEU A 130 -7.09 12.03 -10.19
N ILE A 131 -6.30 12.17 -11.26
CA ILE A 131 -5.48 13.37 -11.49
C ILE A 131 -6.36 14.62 -11.60
N LYS A 132 -7.44 14.56 -12.40
CA LYS A 132 -8.39 15.67 -12.55
C LYS A 132 -9.08 16.04 -11.24
N ASP A 133 -9.41 15.06 -10.41
CA ASP A 133 -10.02 15.31 -9.11
C ASP A 133 -9.02 16.00 -8.16
N CYS A 134 -7.74 15.61 -8.19
CA CYS A 134 -6.68 16.33 -7.48
C CYS A 134 -6.48 17.77 -8.01
N ASP A 135 -6.70 18.05 -9.29
CA ASP A 135 -6.62 19.41 -9.85
C ASP A 135 -7.78 20.30 -9.40
N ARG A 136 -8.98 19.72 -9.24
CA ARG A 136 -10.16 20.44 -8.76
C ARG A 136 -10.06 20.81 -7.29
N ASN A 137 -9.53 19.91 -6.47
CA ASN A 137 -9.45 20.08 -5.02
C ASN A 137 -8.25 20.93 -4.56
N ASN A 138 -7.38 21.36 -5.49
CA ASN A 138 -6.20 22.19 -5.23
C ASN A 138 -6.42 23.67 -5.57
N ARG A 139 -7.67 24.09 -5.78
CA ARG A 139 -8.09 25.48 -6.05
C ARG A 139 -8.85 26.03 -4.85
#